data_AF-A0A0K0DKJ1-F1
#
_entry.id   AF-A0A0K0DKJ1-F1
#
_cell.length_a   1.000
_cell.length_b   1.000
_cell.length_c   1.000
_cell.angle_alpha   90.00
_cell.angle_beta   90.00
_cell.angle_gamma   90.00
#
_symmetry.space_group_name_H-M   'P 1'
#
loop_
_entity.id
_entity.type
_entity.pdbx_description
1 polymer ?
#
loop_
_entity_poly.entity_id
_entity_poly.type
_entity_poly.pdbx_seq_one_letter_code
_entity_poly.pdbx_strand_id
1 'polypeptide(L)'
;MEYDSTPFIPPPFTIFYHAFWLFRWMRARKFSRKNVLDASLKLFLSEEQIEKIHSFEEECVEDMEREKDILKQSSNDERIRHIAERSDQIMNRLNVVENVVRTDVRNVGLLLKATEVRHKDEIDALKQLNSRLQRLLGILSKSPILTSEQSGLLSDEADIEYEII
;
A
#
# COMPACT_ATOMS: atom_id res chain seq x y z
N MET A 1 -32.57 42.34 -16.22
CA MET A 1 -32.26 41.92 -17.61
C MET A 1 -33.46 41.44 -18.45
N GLU A 2 -34.70 41.90 -18.19
CA GLU A 2 -35.78 41.91 -19.21
C GLU A 2 -36.71 43.11 -18.98
N TYR A 3 -36.83 43.53 -17.71
CA TYR A 3 -37.64 44.69 -17.30
C TYR A 3 -36.91 46.03 -17.20
N ASP A 4 -35.57 46.05 -17.26
CA ASP A 4 -34.78 47.28 -17.03
C ASP A 4 -34.95 48.34 -18.14
N SER A 5 -35.45 47.93 -19.31
CA SER A 5 -35.73 48.80 -20.46
C SER A 5 -37.21 49.13 -20.63
N THR A 6 -38.10 48.55 -19.80
CA THR A 6 -39.54 48.81 -19.88
C THR A 6 -39.90 50.07 -19.11
N PRO A 7 -40.71 50.99 -19.68
CA PRO A 7 -41.21 52.11 -18.90
C PRO A 7 -42.03 51.57 -17.72
N PHE A 8 -41.76 52.08 -16.51
CA PHE A 8 -42.46 51.70 -15.26
C PHE A 8 -43.98 51.98 -15.27
N ILE A 9 -44.50 52.47 -16.39
CA ILE A 9 -45.85 52.97 -16.58
C ILE A 9 -46.65 51.92 -17.37
N PRO A 10 -47.91 51.62 -16.97
CA PRO A 10 -48.71 50.61 -17.64
C PRO A 10 -48.90 50.92 -19.13
N PRO A 11 -49.00 49.89 -20.00
CA PRO A 11 -49.01 50.01 -21.47
C PRO A 11 -49.84 51.17 -22.06
N PRO A 12 -51.06 51.48 -21.59
CA PRO A 12 -51.86 52.58 -22.15
C PRO A 12 -51.26 53.99 -21.98
N PHE A 13 -50.32 54.21 -21.05
CA PHE A 13 -49.74 55.53 -20.79
C PHE A 13 -48.28 55.67 -21.27
N THR A 14 -47.78 54.68 -22.01
CA THR A 14 -46.44 54.69 -22.62
C THR A 14 -46.21 55.88 -23.55
N ILE A 15 -47.26 56.35 -24.22
CA ILE A 15 -47.20 57.51 -25.14
C ILE A 15 -46.76 58.78 -24.38
N PHE A 16 -47.29 59.03 -23.18
CA PHE A 16 -46.92 60.19 -22.36
C PHE A 16 -45.47 60.12 -21.90
N TYR A 17 -44.99 58.92 -21.55
CA TYR A 17 -43.59 58.68 -21.21
C TYR A 17 -42.66 59.07 -22.36
N HIS A 18 -42.95 58.59 -23.57
CA HIS A 18 -42.15 58.92 -24.76
C HIS A 18 -42.25 60.41 -25.14
N ALA A 19 -43.42 61.04 -24.99
CA ALA A 19 -43.63 62.47 -25.24
C ALA A 19 -42.84 63.36 -24.26
N PHE A 20 -42.83 63.01 -22.96
CA PHE A 20 -42.04 63.71 -21.95
C PHE A 20 -40.54 63.64 -22.24
N TRP A 21 -40.05 62.47 -22.65
CA TRP A 21 -38.66 62.28 -23.06
C TRP A 21 -38.30 63.06 -24.31
N LEU A 22 -39.17 63.07 -25.32
CA LEU A 22 -38.99 63.86 -26.54
C LEU A 22 -38.91 65.36 -26.23
N PHE A 23 -39.80 65.85 -25.38
CA PHE A 23 -39.81 67.24 -24.93
C PHE A 23 -38.55 67.61 -24.14
N ARG A 24 -38.09 66.71 -23.26
CA ARG A 24 -36.86 66.92 -22.49
C ARG A 24 -35.61 66.85 -23.35
N TRP A 25 -35.57 65.99 -24.37
CA TRP A 25 -34.50 65.94 -25.37
C TRP A 25 -34.43 67.21 -26.23
N MET A 26 -35.60 67.72 -26.65
CA MET A 26 -35.71 68.99 -27.39
C MET A 26 -35.22 70.18 -26.56
N ARG A 27 -35.51 70.21 -25.24
CA ARG A 27 -35.09 71.30 -24.34
C ARG A 27 -33.63 71.17 -23.89
N ALA A 28 -33.15 69.96 -23.68
CA ALA A 28 -31.79 69.67 -23.25
C ALA A 28 -31.04 68.89 -24.35
N ARG A 29 -30.54 69.61 -25.36
CA ARG A 29 -29.76 69.07 -26.50
C ARG A 29 -28.54 68.19 -26.10
N LYS A 30 -28.17 68.13 -24.82
CA LYS A 30 -27.06 67.32 -24.28
C LYS A 30 -27.48 66.20 -23.32
N PHE A 31 -28.77 65.96 -23.08
CA PHE A 31 -29.19 64.92 -22.13
C PHE A 31 -29.18 63.53 -22.80
N SER A 32 -28.09 62.80 -22.60
CA SER A 32 -27.94 61.43 -23.11
C SER A 32 -28.68 60.44 -22.22
N ARG A 33 -29.68 59.77 -22.79
CA ARG A 33 -30.43 58.68 -22.15
C ARG A 33 -29.51 57.54 -21.67
N LYS A 34 -28.36 57.40 -22.33
CA LYS A 34 -27.34 56.40 -22.01
C LYS A 34 -26.86 56.52 -20.57
N ASN A 35 -26.64 57.73 -20.05
CA ASN A 35 -26.08 57.90 -18.70
C ASN A 35 -27.04 57.44 -17.59
N VAL A 36 -28.36 57.54 -17.80
CA VAL A 36 -29.36 57.13 -16.80
C VAL A 36 -29.58 55.61 -16.83
N LEU A 37 -29.55 55.02 -18.04
CA LEU A 37 -29.65 53.58 -18.21
C LEU A 37 -28.35 52.87 -17.77
N ASP A 38 -27.19 53.46 -18.06
CA ASP A 38 -25.88 52.96 -17.65
C ASP A 38 -25.71 53.03 -16.13
N ALA A 39 -26.23 54.08 -15.48
CA ALA A 39 -26.31 54.15 -14.01
C ALA A 39 -27.28 53.13 -13.39
N SER A 40 -28.23 52.60 -14.17
CA SER A 40 -29.11 51.51 -13.73
C SER A 40 -28.50 50.13 -13.98
N LEU A 41 -27.61 50.00 -14.96
CA LEU A 41 -27.02 48.73 -15.38
C LEU A 41 -25.65 48.47 -14.74
N LYS A 42 -24.98 49.53 -14.27
CA LYS A 42 -23.65 49.48 -13.67
C LYS A 42 -23.69 50.03 -12.25
N LEU A 43 -23.35 49.19 -11.29
CA LEU A 43 -23.15 49.61 -9.91
C LEU A 43 -21.80 50.35 -9.82
N PHE A 44 -21.82 51.60 -9.36
CA PHE A 44 -20.61 52.34 -9.02
C PHE A 44 -20.27 52.04 -7.57
N LEU A 45 -19.25 51.21 -7.36
CA LEU A 45 -18.72 50.89 -6.05
C LEU A 45 -17.61 51.89 -5.69
N SER A 46 -17.46 52.20 -4.40
CA SER A 46 -16.28 52.91 -3.92
C SER A 46 -15.05 52.01 -4.01
N GLU A 47 -13.86 52.61 -3.99
CA GLU A 47 -12.59 51.89 -4.04
C GLU A 47 -12.47 50.84 -2.93
N GLU A 48 -12.91 51.17 -1.70
CA GLU A 48 -12.96 50.25 -0.55
C GLU A 48 -13.87 49.02 -0.79
N GLN A 49 -15.01 49.22 -1.46
CA GLN A 49 -15.93 48.12 -1.75
C GLN A 49 -15.38 47.18 -2.83
N ILE A 50 -14.67 47.74 -3.80
CA ILE A 50 -13.99 46.98 -4.87
C ILE A 50 -12.85 46.16 -4.27
N GLU A 51 -12.03 46.77 -3.42
CA GLU A 51 -10.95 46.08 -2.71
C GLU A 51 -11.48 44.88 -1.92
N LYS A 52 -12.57 45.08 -1.16
CA LYS A 52 -13.21 44.00 -0.40
C LYS A 52 -13.72 42.86 -1.28
N ILE A 53 -14.26 43.16 -2.45
CA ILE A 53 -14.70 42.14 -3.42
C ILE A 53 -13.50 41.37 -3.95
N HIS A 54 -12.41 42.04 -4.29
CA HIS A 54 -11.20 41.39 -4.79
C HIS A 54 -10.58 40.47 -3.74
N SER A 55 -10.48 40.91 -2.48
CA SER A 55 -9.98 40.05 -1.40
C SER A 55 -10.84 38.80 -1.22
N PHE A 56 -12.17 38.94 -1.29
CA PHE A 56 -13.08 37.81 -1.22
C PHE A 56 -12.95 36.87 -2.43
N GLU A 57 -12.80 37.41 -3.64
CA GLU A 57 -12.61 36.62 -4.85
C GLU A 57 -11.29 35.84 -4.80
N GLU A 58 -10.23 36.47 -4.32
CA GLU A 58 -8.92 35.83 -4.11
C GLU A 58 -9.01 34.69 -3.10
N GLU A 59 -9.66 34.91 -1.94
CA GLU A 59 -9.91 33.87 -0.93
C GLU A 59 -10.70 32.67 -1.51
N CYS A 60 -11.75 32.95 -2.29
CA CYS A 60 -12.55 31.91 -2.94
C CYS A 60 -11.74 31.09 -3.95
N VAL A 61 -10.86 31.74 -4.73
CA VAL A 61 -10.02 31.08 -5.72
C VAL A 61 -8.99 30.19 -5.04
N GLU A 62 -8.34 30.70 -3.99
CA GLU A 62 -7.38 29.91 -3.21
C GLU A 62 -8.03 28.67 -2.58
N ASP A 63 -9.21 28.81 -1.99
CA ASP A 63 -9.94 27.69 -1.40
C ASP A 63 -10.32 26.64 -2.44
N MET A 64 -10.80 27.07 -3.60
CA MET A 64 -11.11 26.16 -4.71
C MET A 64 -9.86 25.42 -5.20
N GLU A 65 -8.69 26.08 -5.23
CA GLU A 65 -7.44 25.43 -5.64
C GLU A 65 -6.97 24.40 -4.60
N ARG A 66 -7.02 24.74 -3.31
CA ARG A 66 -6.75 23.77 -2.22
C ARG A 66 -7.67 22.56 -2.30
N GLU A 67 -8.97 22.77 -2.52
CA GLU A 67 -9.93 21.67 -2.61
C GLU A 67 -9.65 20.77 -3.82
N LYS A 68 -9.31 21.36 -4.98
CA LYS A 68 -8.88 20.60 -6.17
C LYS A 68 -7.63 19.76 -5.89
N ASP A 69 -6.65 20.30 -5.18
CA ASP A 69 -5.42 19.58 -4.88
C ASP A 69 -5.64 18.47 -3.85
N ILE A 70 -6.49 18.70 -2.85
CA ILE A 70 -6.95 17.65 -1.93
C ILE A 70 -7.68 16.55 -2.71
N LEU A 71 -8.57 16.90 -3.66
CA LEU A 71 -9.26 15.91 -4.49
C LEU A 71 -8.27 15.09 -5.34
N LYS A 72 -7.26 15.74 -5.93
CA LYS A 72 -6.20 15.03 -6.69
C LYS A 72 -5.42 14.07 -5.80
N GLN A 73 -5.05 14.50 -4.59
CA GLN A 73 -4.32 13.65 -3.63
C GLN A 73 -5.20 12.55 -3.01
N SER A 74 -6.50 12.80 -2.87
CA SER A 74 -7.52 11.88 -2.36
C SER A 74 -8.02 10.88 -3.41
N SER A 75 -7.76 11.17 -4.70
CA SER A 75 -8.16 10.29 -5.81
C SER A 75 -7.68 8.87 -5.55
N ASN A 76 -8.58 7.90 -5.77
CA ASN A 76 -8.26 6.49 -5.66
C ASN A 76 -7.00 6.12 -6.45
N ASP A 77 -6.70 6.83 -7.54
CA ASP A 77 -5.51 6.61 -8.36
C ASP A 77 -4.19 6.86 -7.61
N GLU A 78 -4.10 7.92 -6.80
CA GLU A 78 -2.86 8.21 -6.05
C GLU A 78 -2.68 7.22 -4.90
N ARG A 79 -3.79 6.81 -4.26
CA ARG A 79 -3.78 5.74 -3.25
C ARG A 79 -3.35 4.41 -3.87
N ILE A 80 -3.89 4.06 -5.05
CA ILE A 80 -3.53 2.86 -5.80
C ILE A 80 -2.05 2.91 -6.20
N ARG A 81 -1.57 4.05 -6.72
CA ARG A 81 -0.16 4.26 -7.08
C ARG A 81 0.77 4.05 -5.89
N HIS A 82 0.47 4.67 -4.76
CA HIS A 82 1.25 4.52 -3.53
C HIS A 82 1.26 3.10 -2.97
N ILE A 83 0.15 2.36 -3.12
CA ILE A 83 0.07 0.95 -2.74
C ILE A 83 0.89 0.09 -3.71
N ALA A 84 0.78 0.34 -5.01
CA ALA A 84 1.54 -0.37 -6.04
C ALA A 84 3.05 -0.19 -5.83
N GLU A 85 3.52 1.04 -5.61
CA GLU A 85 4.93 1.32 -5.36
C GLU A 85 5.44 0.63 -4.09
N ARG A 86 4.66 0.66 -3.00
CA ARG A 86 5.00 -0.08 -1.77
C ARG A 86 4.98 -1.59 -1.98
N SER A 87 4.03 -2.11 -2.76
CA SER A 87 3.94 -3.53 -3.11
C SER A 87 5.17 -3.98 -3.89
N ASP A 88 5.62 -3.19 -4.86
CA ASP A 88 6.85 -3.48 -5.62
C ASP A 88 8.09 -3.48 -4.73
N GLN A 89 8.18 -2.53 -3.79
CA GLN A 89 9.26 -2.51 -2.81
C GLN A 89 9.26 -3.78 -1.95
N ILE A 90 8.10 -4.21 -1.47
CA ILE A 90 7.96 -5.45 -0.68
C ILE A 90 8.36 -6.66 -1.52
N MET A 91 7.88 -6.75 -2.77
CA MET A 91 8.21 -7.83 -3.70
C MET A 91 9.72 -7.94 -3.92
N ASN A 92 10.40 -6.80 -4.12
CA ASN A 92 11.85 -6.76 -4.27
C ASN A 92 12.57 -7.28 -3.02
N ARG A 93 12.12 -6.89 -1.83
CA ARG A 93 12.69 -7.40 -0.57
C ARG A 93 12.43 -8.88 -0.37
N LEU A 94 11.23 -9.35 -0.73
CA LEU A 94 10.86 -10.77 -0.67
C LEU A 94 11.74 -11.60 -1.60
N ASN A 95 11.97 -11.16 -2.84
CA ASN A 95 12.88 -11.84 -3.77
C ASN A 95 14.32 -11.95 -3.21
N VAL A 96 14.81 -10.93 -2.51
CA VAL A 96 16.12 -11.01 -1.85
C VAL A 96 16.12 -12.08 -0.76
N VAL A 97 15.11 -12.06 0.11
CA VAL A 97 14.96 -13.06 1.19
C VAL A 97 14.82 -14.47 0.62
N GLU A 98 14.02 -14.66 -0.43
CA GLU A 98 13.83 -15.94 -1.11
C GLU A 98 15.16 -16.50 -1.61
N ASN A 99 16.00 -15.66 -2.22
CA ASN A 99 17.31 -16.07 -2.72
C ASN A 99 18.26 -16.47 -1.59
N VAL A 100 18.25 -15.76 -0.46
CA VAL A 100 19.03 -16.11 0.73
C VAL A 100 18.57 -17.46 1.28
N VAL A 101 17.27 -17.62 1.53
CA VAL A 101 16.70 -18.88 2.05
C VAL A 101 17.00 -20.04 1.11
N ARG A 102 16.84 -19.84 -0.20
CA ARG A 102 17.16 -20.86 -1.21
C ARG A 102 18.62 -21.28 -1.16
N THR A 103 19.53 -20.35 -0.89
CA THR A 103 20.97 -20.62 -0.75
C THR A 103 21.25 -21.39 0.55
N ASP A 104 20.64 -20.97 1.66
CA ASP A 104 20.81 -21.63 2.96
C ASP A 104 20.28 -23.07 2.93
N VAL A 105 19.11 -23.31 2.33
CA VAL A 105 18.56 -24.66 2.14
C VAL A 105 19.52 -25.54 1.34
N ARG A 106 20.14 -25.01 0.28
CA ARG A 106 21.16 -25.76 -0.48
C ARG A 106 22.38 -26.07 0.37
N ASN A 107 22.87 -25.10 1.14
CA ASN A 107 24.02 -25.28 2.03
C ASN A 107 23.75 -26.35 3.09
N VAL A 108 22.60 -26.29 3.75
CA VAL A 108 22.18 -27.31 4.72
C VAL A 108 22.08 -28.69 4.06
N GLY A 109 21.51 -28.78 2.86
CA GLY A 109 21.46 -30.04 2.11
C GLY A 109 22.84 -30.62 1.80
N LEU A 110 23.82 -29.79 1.45
CA LEU A 110 25.21 -30.22 1.23
C LEU A 110 25.87 -30.70 2.54
N LEU A 111 25.70 -29.96 3.64
CA LEU A 111 26.24 -30.33 4.95
C LEU A 111 25.63 -31.64 5.48
N LEU A 112 24.33 -31.82 5.27
CA LEU A 112 23.63 -33.04 5.64
C LEU A 112 24.20 -34.24 4.86
N LYS A 113 24.34 -34.10 3.54
CA LYS A 113 24.93 -35.14 2.69
C LYS A 113 26.36 -35.49 3.10
N ALA A 114 27.18 -34.50 3.40
CA ALA A 114 28.54 -34.72 3.90
C ALA A 114 28.54 -35.48 5.23
N THR A 115 27.61 -35.15 6.14
CA THR A 115 27.48 -35.82 7.44
C THR A 115 26.95 -37.25 7.30
N GLU A 116 25.99 -37.47 6.41
CA GLU A 116 25.47 -38.81 6.09
C GLU A 116 26.57 -39.75 5.59
N VAL A 117 27.46 -39.26 4.69
CA VAL A 117 28.61 -40.03 4.21
C VAL A 117 29.55 -40.39 5.36
N ARG A 118 29.89 -39.42 6.24
CA ARG A 118 30.74 -39.69 7.41
C ARG A 118 30.14 -40.74 8.34
N HIS A 119 28.85 -40.62 8.65
CA HIS A 119 28.16 -41.61 9.50
C HIS A 119 28.14 -43.00 8.86
N LYS A 120 27.99 -43.08 7.53
CA LYS A 120 28.08 -44.36 6.82
C LYS A 120 29.47 -44.98 6.96
N ASP A 121 30.53 -44.21 6.79
CA ASP A 121 31.91 -44.67 6.97
C ASP A 121 32.17 -45.14 8.41
N GLU A 122 31.65 -44.42 9.41
CA GLU A 122 31.72 -44.81 10.83
C GLU A 122 30.97 -46.12 11.11
N ILE A 123 29.76 -46.28 10.58
CA ILE A 123 28.97 -47.51 10.71
C ILE A 123 29.71 -48.69 10.07
N ASP A 124 30.31 -48.51 8.90
CA ASP A 124 31.06 -49.56 8.22
C ASP A 124 32.34 -49.93 8.99
N ALA A 125 33.01 -48.96 9.61
CA ALA A 125 34.13 -49.22 10.52
C ALA A 125 33.69 -50.01 11.76
N LEU A 126 32.56 -49.64 12.39
CA LEU A 126 31.99 -50.37 13.53
C LEU A 126 31.61 -51.81 13.18
N LYS A 127 30.98 -52.03 12.02
CA LYS A 127 30.69 -53.38 11.50
C LYS A 127 31.97 -54.19 11.30
N GLN A 128 33.01 -53.57 10.76
CA GLN A 128 34.31 -54.23 10.59
C GLN A 128 34.91 -54.63 11.94
N LEU A 129 34.91 -53.74 12.93
CA LEU A 129 35.38 -54.03 14.29
C LEU A 129 34.60 -55.19 14.92
N ASN A 130 33.27 -55.16 14.83
CA ASN A 130 32.41 -56.24 15.34
C ASN A 130 32.75 -57.58 14.66
N SER A 131 32.91 -57.61 13.33
CA SER A 131 33.32 -58.82 12.60
C SER A 131 34.69 -59.37 13.04
N ARG A 132 35.62 -58.50 13.47
CA ARG A 132 36.93 -58.90 14.00
C ARG A 132 36.78 -59.47 15.41
N LEU A 133 35.99 -58.82 16.26
CA LEU A 133 35.70 -59.31 17.61
C LEU A 133 35.04 -60.70 17.58
N GLN A 134 34.04 -60.91 16.73
CA GLN A 134 33.41 -62.23 16.58
C GLN A 134 34.40 -63.31 16.12
N ARG A 135 35.34 -62.97 15.23
CA ARG A 135 36.41 -63.89 14.82
C ARG A 135 37.35 -64.24 15.98
N LEU A 136 37.76 -63.25 16.77
CA LEU A 136 38.61 -63.48 17.95
C LEU A 136 37.90 -64.34 19.00
N LEU A 137 36.64 -64.05 19.30
CA LEU A 137 35.80 -64.88 20.18
C LEU A 137 35.65 -66.31 19.66
N GLY A 138 35.44 -66.49 18.35
CA GLY A 138 35.36 -67.81 17.73
C GLY A 138 36.67 -68.60 17.76
N ILE A 139 37.82 -67.92 17.78
CA ILE A 139 39.15 -68.55 17.96
C ILE A 139 39.34 -68.95 19.43
N LEU A 140 39.01 -68.05 20.37
CA LEU A 140 39.04 -68.33 21.81
C LEU A 140 38.10 -69.49 22.21
N SER A 141 36.97 -69.64 21.53
CA SER A 141 36.02 -70.73 21.73
C SER A 141 36.53 -72.11 21.26
N LYS A 142 37.60 -72.19 20.46
CA LYS A 142 38.09 -73.45 19.86
C LYS A 142 39.31 -74.06 20.57
N SER A 143 39.74 -73.52 21.71
CA SER A 143 40.84 -74.10 22.49
C SER A 143 40.39 -75.36 23.28
N PRO A 144 41.18 -76.46 23.33
CA PRO A 144 40.80 -77.66 24.06
C PRO A 144 41.24 -77.64 25.55
N ILE A 145 40.28 -77.95 26.44
CA ILE A 145 40.39 -78.71 27.72
C ILE A 145 40.97 -77.90 28.93
N LEU A 146 40.34 -77.75 30.13
CA LEU A 146 39.74 -78.72 31.07
C LEU A 146 38.67 -78.12 32.02
N THR A 147 37.52 -78.81 32.10
CA THR A 147 36.71 -79.25 33.28
C THR A 147 36.64 -78.36 34.54
N SER A 148 35.56 -78.26 35.31
CA SER A 148 34.20 -78.81 35.35
C SER A 148 33.58 -78.23 36.63
N GLU A 149 32.29 -77.97 36.64
CA GLU A 149 31.32 -78.27 37.72
C GLU A 149 30.15 -77.27 37.73
N GLN A 150 28.95 -77.86 37.62
CA GLN A 150 27.69 -77.59 38.34
C GLN A 150 27.51 -76.17 38.91
N SER A 151 26.41 -75.44 38.76
CA SER A 151 24.97 -75.77 38.80
C SER A 151 24.27 -74.39 38.68
N GLY A 152 23.18 -74.24 37.94
CA GLY A 152 21.85 -74.16 38.57
C GLY A 152 21.36 -72.72 38.78
N LEU A 153 20.13 -72.48 38.30
CA LEU A 153 19.13 -71.48 38.71
C LEU A 153 19.06 -70.11 37.99
N LEU A 154 17.86 -69.90 37.40
CA LEU A 154 16.97 -68.72 37.45
C LEU A 154 17.53 -67.39 36.94
N SER A 155 16.84 -66.54 36.17
CA SER A 155 15.46 -66.44 35.71
C SER A 155 15.43 -65.26 34.72
N ASP A 156 14.43 -65.26 33.84
CA ASP A 156 13.59 -64.12 33.42
C ASP A 156 14.25 -62.73 33.27
N GLU A 157 14.33 -62.15 32.07
CA GLU A 157 13.24 -61.50 31.33
C GLU A 157 13.48 -59.99 31.31
N ALA A 158 13.54 -59.42 30.11
CA ALA A 158 12.79 -58.23 29.69
C ALA A 158 13.43 -57.66 28.43
N ASP A 159 12.81 -57.98 27.30
CA ASP A 159 12.71 -57.07 26.17
C ASP A 159 12.24 -55.70 26.65
N ILE A 160 12.93 -54.63 26.27
CA ILE A 160 12.29 -53.32 26.12
C ILE A 160 12.75 -52.73 24.79
N GLU A 161 11.73 -52.58 23.94
CA GLU A 161 11.72 -52.03 22.60
C GLU A 161 12.20 -50.58 22.51
N TYR A 162 12.63 -50.25 21.29
CA TYR A 162 12.93 -48.92 20.81
C TYR A 162 11.64 -48.11 20.58
N GLU A 163 11.57 -46.89 21.11
CA GLU A 163 10.64 -45.87 20.60
C GLU A 163 11.41 -44.55 20.42
N ILE A 164 11.49 -44.13 19.14
CA ILE A 164 12.09 -42.87 18.69
C ILE A 164 10.94 -41.90 18.43
N ILE A 165 10.95 -40.76 19.13
CA ILE A 165 10.35 -39.50 18.69
C ILE A 165 11.44 -38.44 18.77
#